data_AF-A0A349N315-F1
#
_entry.id   AF-A0A349N315-F1
#
_cell.length_a   1.000
_cell.length_b   1.000
_cell.length_c   1.000
_cell.angle_alpha   90.00
_cell.angle_beta   90.00
_cell.angle_gamma   90.00
#
_symmetry.space_group_name_H-M   'P 1'
#
loop_
_entity.id
_entity.type
_entity.pdbx_description
1 polymer ?
#
loop_
_entity_poly.entity_id
_entity_poly.type
_entity_poly.pdbx_seq_one_letter_code
_entity_poly.pdbx_strand_id
1 'polypeptide(L)'
;MKIYLVGGAVRDKLLGLPVTDRDWVVVGARQNEMLDVGFAQVGNDFPVFLHPQTKEEYALARTERKTAPGHTGFVFDANETVTLEQDLARRDLTINAIAETADGELIDPYNGQDDLAGRVLRHVSPAFEEDPLRVLRVARFAARFHSLGFRVAPETNAIMRKIVHSGELASLVSERVWQELAKALVSKSPDAFVTVLRDCEALGIVLPEIDALFGVPQPAKFHPEIDTGVHLLMCLQQARLLSDDPQVLYATLVHDVGKGATDRTLWPSHKGHETLGLPLLDAIAARLKVPNDFAKLAALVCEHHTKLHRLEQVDADKALALLEAIDVFRRP
;
A
#
# COMPACT_ATOMS: atom_id res chain seq x y z
N MET A 1 3.19 27.94 -21.49
CA MET A 1 3.07 26.66 -20.76
C MET A 1 3.73 25.51 -21.52
N LYS A 2 4.51 24.68 -20.84
CA LYS A 2 5.02 23.39 -21.35
C LYS A 2 4.32 22.25 -20.61
N ILE A 3 3.90 21.20 -21.32
CA ILE A 3 3.10 20.11 -20.77
C ILE A 3 3.87 18.81 -20.95
N TYR A 4 3.96 18.01 -19.89
CA TYR A 4 4.70 16.76 -19.86
C TYR A 4 3.82 15.64 -19.30
N LEU A 5 3.81 14.48 -19.95
CA LEU A 5 3.27 13.26 -19.35
C LEU A 5 4.26 12.78 -18.30
N VAL A 6 3.81 12.38 -17.11
CA VAL A 6 4.72 12.05 -16.01
C VAL A 6 4.25 10.82 -15.24
N GLY A 7 5.15 10.26 -14.42
CA GLY A 7 4.77 9.32 -13.38
C GLY A 7 4.35 7.95 -13.88
N GLY A 8 3.18 7.49 -13.41
CA GLY A 8 2.73 6.12 -13.64
C GLY A 8 2.55 5.79 -15.12
N ALA A 9 2.07 6.75 -15.92
CA ALA A 9 1.86 6.57 -17.33
C ALA A 9 3.16 6.28 -18.10
N VAL A 10 4.20 7.09 -17.86
CA VAL A 10 5.50 6.93 -18.51
C VAL A 10 6.16 5.62 -18.05
N ARG A 11 6.16 5.37 -16.74
CA ARG A 11 6.70 4.14 -16.15
C ARG A 11 6.05 2.88 -16.74
N ASP A 12 4.72 2.84 -16.75
CA ASP A 12 3.96 1.66 -17.19
C ASP A 12 4.13 1.45 -18.71
N LYS A 13 4.18 2.53 -19.50
CA LYS A 13 4.52 2.48 -20.93
C LYS A 13 5.90 1.87 -21.17
N LEU A 14 6.93 2.32 -20.44
CA LEU A 14 8.30 1.79 -20.56
C LEU A 14 8.42 0.33 -20.12
N LEU A 15 7.55 -0.12 -19.21
CA LEU A 15 7.43 -1.50 -18.78
C LEU A 15 6.60 -2.39 -19.72
N GLY A 16 5.96 -1.82 -20.75
CA GLY A 16 5.03 -2.53 -21.62
C GLY A 16 3.72 -2.94 -20.92
N LEU A 17 3.35 -2.22 -19.86
CA LEU A 17 2.10 -2.44 -19.11
C LEU A 17 0.99 -1.52 -19.64
N PRO A 18 -0.30 -1.89 -19.45
CA PRO A 18 -1.41 -1.01 -19.76
C PRO A 18 -1.32 0.29 -18.96
N VAL A 19 -1.48 1.42 -19.65
CA VAL A 19 -1.59 2.75 -19.03
C VAL A 19 -3.06 3.01 -18.72
N THR A 20 -3.43 3.04 -17.44
CA THR A 20 -4.81 3.27 -16.99
C THR A 20 -5.11 4.74 -16.77
N ASP A 21 -4.13 5.48 -16.27
CA ASP A 21 -4.26 6.88 -15.90
C ASP A 21 -3.10 7.69 -16.47
N ARG A 22 -3.39 8.91 -16.92
CA ARG A 22 -2.40 9.86 -17.43
C ARG A 22 -2.36 11.09 -16.57
N ASP A 23 -1.23 11.26 -15.89
CA ASP A 23 -0.93 12.45 -15.10
C ASP A 23 -0.05 13.38 -15.92
N TRP A 24 -0.44 14.65 -15.97
CA TRP A 24 0.28 15.69 -16.71
C TRP A 24 0.83 16.75 -15.77
N VAL A 25 2.05 17.21 -16.02
CA VAL A 25 2.66 18.35 -15.34
C VAL A 25 2.78 19.52 -16.30
N VAL A 26 2.36 20.70 -15.83
CA VAL A 26 2.40 21.96 -16.57
C VAL A 26 3.43 22.89 -15.93
N VAL A 27 4.42 23.29 -16.72
CA VAL A 27 5.53 24.17 -16.32
C VAL A 27 5.39 25.53 -17.00
N GLY A 28 5.70 26.61 -16.27
CA GLY A 28 5.65 27.97 -16.80
C GLY A 28 4.23 28.41 -17.17
N ALA A 29 3.27 28.11 -16.29
CA ALA A 29 1.89 28.56 -16.37
C ALA A 29 1.40 29.00 -14.99
N ARG A 30 0.49 29.97 -14.95
CA ARG A 30 -0.24 30.39 -13.74
C ARG A 30 -1.61 29.71 -13.70
N GLN A 31 -2.18 29.63 -12.50
CA GLN A 31 -3.53 29.10 -12.29
C GLN A 31 -4.59 29.82 -13.14
N ASN A 32 -4.55 31.15 -13.23
CA ASN A 32 -5.50 31.89 -14.06
C ASN A 32 -5.36 31.54 -15.55
N GLU A 33 -4.14 31.31 -16.05
CA GLU A 33 -3.94 30.91 -17.44
C GLU A 33 -4.54 29.54 -17.74
N MET A 34 -4.47 28.59 -16.78
CA MET A 34 -5.13 27.28 -16.90
C MET A 34 -6.66 27.42 -16.96
N LEU A 35 -7.25 28.31 -16.15
CA LEU A 35 -8.68 28.56 -16.15
C LEU A 35 -9.14 29.26 -17.44
N ASP A 36 -8.34 30.21 -17.94
CA ASP A 36 -8.61 30.95 -19.17
C ASP A 36 -8.65 30.02 -20.40
N VAL A 37 -7.84 28.96 -20.42
CA VAL A 37 -7.88 27.93 -21.47
C VAL A 37 -8.92 26.82 -21.24
N GLY A 38 -9.79 26.98 -20.23
CA GLY A 38 -10.98 26.15 -20.02
C GLY A 38 -10.77 24.92 -19.15
N PHE A 39 -9.65 24.81 -18.43
CA PHE A 39 -9.48 23.74 -17.46
C PHE A 39 -10.33 24.00 -16.21
N ALA A 40 -10.78 22.91 -15.57
CA ALA A 40 -11.56 22.98 -14.35
C ALA A 40 -10.70 22.59 -13.15
N GLN A 41 -10.54 23.48 -12.18
CA GLN A 41 -9.77 23.19 -10.96
C GLN A 41 -10.49 22.14 -10.09
N VAL A 42 -9.72 21.20 -9.54
CA VAL A 42 -10.19 20.17 -8.61
C VAL A 42 -9.43 20.31 -7.29
N GLY A 43 -10.20 20.44 -6.20
CA GLY A 43 -9.65 20.64 -4.87
C GLY A 43 -9.25 22.09 -4.60
N ASN A 44 -9.25 22.45 -3.31
CA ASN A 44 -8.96 23.82 -2.87
C ASN A 44 -7.48 24.05 -2.53
N ASP A 45 -6.77 22.99 -2.13
CA ASP A 45 -5.43 23.11 -1.53
C ASP A 45 -4.28 22.92 -2.54
N PHE A 46 -4.55 22.36 -3.73
CA PHE A 46 -3.53 22.09 -4.74
C PHE A 46 -4.04 22.39 -6.16
N PRO A 47 -3.27 23.11 -7.01
CA PRO A 47 -3.67 23.43 -8.39
C PRO A 47 -3.58 22.20 -9.33
N VAL A 48 -4.49 21.25 -9.12
CA VAL A 48 -4.83 20.20 -10.09
C VAL A 48 -6.03 20.65 -10.89
N PHE A 49 -5.97 20.39 -12.18
CA PHE A 49 -6.99 20.76 -13.12
C PHE A 49 -7.40 19.58 -13.99
N LEU A 50 -8.69 19.50 -14.32
CA LEU A 50 -9.18 18.55 -15.31
C LEU A 50 -9.21 19.20 -16.68
N HIS A 51 -8.65 18.48 -17.66
CA HIS A 51 -8.69 18.89 -19.05
C HIS A 51 -10.15 18.97 -19.55
N PRO A 52 -10.54 20.01 -20.31
CA PRO A 52 -11.95 20.25 -20.66
C PRO A 52 -12.61 19.07 -21.38
N GLN A 53 -11.89 18.43 -22.30
CA GLN A 53 -12.38 17.33 -23.14
C GLN A 53 -12.09 15.94 -22.55
N THR A 54 -10.83 15.63 -22.25
CA THR A 54 -10.41 14.28 -21.82
C THR A 54 -10.70 13.99 -20.36
N LYS A 55 -10.88 15.03 -19.53
CA LYS A 55 -10.96 14.94 -18.06
C LYS A 55 -9.72 14.31 -17.40
N GLU A 56 -8.58 14.26 -18.11
CA GLU A 56 -7.29 13.86 -17.53
C GLU A 56 -6.77 14.93 -16.56
N GLU A 57 -5.93 14.53 -15.61
CA GLU A 57 -5.41 15.39 -14.53
C GLU A 57 -4.14 16.14 -14.96
N TYR A 58 -4.16 17.46 -14.78
CA TYR A 58 -3.05 18.37 -15.09
C TYR A 58 -2.69 19.16 -13.84
N ALA A 59 -1.49 18.96 -13.33
CA ALA A 59 -0.98 19.65 -12.16
C ALA A 59 0.05 20.72 -12.57
N LEU A 60 -0.01 21.91 -11.96
CA LEU A 60 1.10 22.85 -12.07
C LEU A 60 2.35 22.27 -11.37
N ALA A 61 3.51 22.47 -11.98
CA ALA A 61 4.79 22.15 -11.37
C ALA A 61 4.92 22.87 -10.02
N ARG A 62 5.40 22.15 -9.00
CA ARG A 62 5.51 22.72 -7.65
C ARG A 62 6.77 22.30 -6.92
N THR A 63 7.15 23.13 -5.96
CA THR A 63 8.01 22.74 -4.84
C THR A 63 7.16 22.64 -3.57
N GLU A 64 7.59 21.81 -2.64
CA GLU A 64 6.96 21.65 -1.34
C GLU A 64 8.03 21.75 -0.27
N ARG A 65 7.71 22.42 0.83
CA ARG A 65 8.58 22.50 2.01
C ARG A 65 7.80 22.10 3.23
N LYS A 66 8.32 21.13 3.96
CA LYS A 66 7.80 20.77 5.28
C LYS A 66 8.02 21.90 6.28
N THR A 67 6.93 22.36 6.91
CA THR A 67 6.90 23.41 7.94
C THR A 67 6.38 22.92 9.28
N ALA A 68 5.67 21.79 9.32
CA ALA A 68 5.18 21.17 10.55
C ALA A 68 5.10 19.63 10.41
N PRO A 69 5.01 18.88 11.53
CA PRO A 69 4.68 17.46 11.49
C PRO A 69 3.28 17.21 10.89
N GLY A 70 3.11 16.06 10.26
CA GLY A 70 1.83 15.63 9.68
C GLY A 70 1.54 16.18 8.27
N HIS A 71 0.50 15.64 7.64
CA HIS A 71 0.16 15.87 6.22
C HIS A 71 -0.25 17.31 5.86
N THR A 72 -0.67 18.13 6.83
CA THR A 72 -1.01 19.55 6.64
C THR A 72 0.20 20.47 6.80
N GLY A 73 1.35 19.93 7.20
CA GLY A 73 2.56 20.70 7.47
C GLY A 73 3.40 20.99 6.24
N PHE A 74 2.77 21.23 5.08
CA PHE A 74 3.47 21.53 3.82
C PHE A 74 3.04 22.89 3.29
N VAL A 75 4.02 23.70 2.88
CA VAL A 75 3.79 24.90 2.08
C VAL A 75 4.17 24.56 0.64
N PHE A 76 3.22 24.77 -0.27
CA PHE A 76 3.41 24.55 -1.69
C PHE A 76 3.72 25.88 -2.39
N ASP A 77 4.76 25.86 -3.22
CA ASP A 77 5.04 26.94 -4.16
C ASP A 77 4.89 26.39 -5.58
N ALA A 78 3.84 26.84 -6.26
CA ALA A 78 3.50 26.45 -7.64
C ALA A 78 3.65 27.64 -8.60
N ASN A 79 4.63 28.52 -8.34
CA ASN A 79 4.88 29.66 -9.21
C ASN A 79 5.44 29.22 -10.57
N GLU A 80 5.39 30.14 -11.54
CA GLU A 80 5.81 29.91 -12.92
C GLU A 80 7.32 29.64 -13.11
N THR A 81 8.12 29.88 -12.08
CA THR A 81 9.58 29.68 -12.09
C THR A 81 9.98 28.27 -11.67
N VAL A 82 9.06 27.49 -11.11
CA VAL A 82 9.31 26.09 -10.73
C VAL A 82 9.63 25.28 -11.99
N THR A 83 10.78 24.62 -11.99
CA THR A 83 11.23 23.81 -13.12
C THR A 83 10.62 22.41 -13.08
N LEU A 84 10.61 21.73 -14.23
CA LEU A 84 10.25 20.32 -14.31
C LEU A 84 11.11 19.47 -13.37
N GLU A 85 12.42 19.72 -13.35
CA GLU A 85 13.36 18.97 -12.50
C GLU A 85 13.02 19.12 -11.01
N GLN A 86 12.67 20.33 -10.55
CA GLN A 86 12.23 20.56 -9.18
C GLN A 86 10.94 19.80 -8.83
N ASP A 87 9.98 19.71 -9.75
CA ASP A 87 8.76 18.92 -9.56
C ASP A 87 9.03 17.41 -9.57
N LEU A 88 9.96 16.95 -10.40
CA LEU A 88 10.37 15.54 -10.43
C LEU A 88 11.13 15.16 -9.14
N ALA A 89 11.95 16.06 -8.58
CA ALA A 89 12.75 15.86 -7.37
C ALA A 89 11.93 15.44 -6.15
N ARG A 90 10.71 15.97 -6.02
CA ARG A 90 9.82 15.71 -4.89
C ARG A 90 9.02 14.41 -5.02
N ARG A 91 9.18 13.65 -6.10
CA ARG A 91 8.47 12.38 -6.27
C ARG A 91 9.04 11.30 -5.35
N ASP A 92 8.28 10.22 -5.20
CA ASP A 92 8.65 9.11 -4.32
C ASP A 92 9.80 8.29 -4.90
N LEU A 93 9.64 7.75 -6.11
CA LEU A 93 10.60 6.85 -6.75
C LEU A 93 11.12 7.41 -8.07
N THR A 94 12.38 7.12 -8.39
CA THR A 94 13.06 7.50 -9.65
C THR A 94 12.27 7.04 -10.86
N ILE A 95 11.74 5.82 -10.82
CA ILE A 95 10.90 5.24 -11.89
C ILE A 95 9.59 6.02 -12.13
N ASN A 96 9.15 6.84 -11.16
CA ASN A 96 8.00 7.73 -11.27
C ASN A 96 8.40 9.18 -11.58
N ALA A 97 9.70 9.47 -11.62
CA ALA A 97 10.29 10.78 -11.85
C ALA A 97 10.82 10.94 -13.28
N ILE A 98 10.17 10.27 -14.23
CA ILE A 98 10.42 10.37 -15.67
C ILE A 98 9.27 11.18 -16.29
N ALA A 99 9.63 12.12 -17.15
CA ALA A 99 8.70 12.92 -17.93
C ALA A 99 8.83 12.61 -19.42
N GLU A 100 7.74 12.75 -20.17
CA GLU A 100 7.70 12.57 -21.62
C GLU A 100 7.07 13.82 -22.26
N THR A 101 7.71 14.33 -23.32
CA THR A 101 7.19 15.45 -24.12
C THR A 101 6.08 14.99 -25.07
N ALA A 102 5.36 15.93 -25.69
CA ALA A 102 4.36 15.61 -26.71
C ALA A 102 4.96 14.87 -27.94
N ASP A 103 6.25 15.09 -28.21
CA ASP A 103 6.99 14.45 -29.31
C ASP A 103 7.57 13.08 -28.92
N GLY A 104 7.37 12.65 -27.67
CA GLY A 104 7.85 11.37 -27.16
C GLY A 104 9.28 11.37 -26.62
N GLU A 105 9.90 12.54 -26.48
CA GLU A 105 11.23 12.67 -25.86
C GLU A 105 11.12 12.46 -24.34
N LEU A 106 12.00 11.63 -23.78
CA LEU A 106 12.04 11.34 -22.35
C LEU A 106 13.02 12.28 -21.64
N ILE A 107 12.56 12.86 -20.54
CA ILE A 107 13.34 13.71 -19.63
C ILE A 107 13.45 12.96 -18.30
N ASP A 108 14.67 12.53 -17.97
CA ASP A 108 14.95 11.66 -16.83
C ASP A 108 16.18 12.14 -16.03
N PRO A 109 16.03 13.20 -15.21
CA PRO A 109 17.16 13.76 -14.45
C PRO A 109 17.64 12.87 -13.29
N TYR A 110 16.86 11.83 -12.93
CA TYR A 110 17.11 10.98 -11.75
C TYR A 110 17.38 9.51 -12.09
N ASN A 111 17.70 9.21 -13.36
CA ASN A 111 18.04 7.87 -13.85
C ASN A 111 16.95 6.81 -13.60
N GLY A 112 15.67 7.20 -13.70
CA GLY A 112 14.52 6.30 -13.56
C GLY A 112 14.50 5.21 -14.64
N GLN A 113 15.00 5.46 -15.84
CA GLN A 113 15.12 4.46 -16.91
C GLN A 113 16.11 3.35 -16.54
N ASP A 114 17.25 3.71 -15.95
CA ASP A 114 18.25 2.75 -15.48
C ASP A 114 17.70 1.89 -14.33
N ASP A 115 16.98 2.51 -13.39
CA ASP A 115 16.31 1.80 -12.30
C ASP A 115 15.17 0.89 -12.80
N LEU A 116 14.43 1.31 -13.85
CA LEU A 116 13.44 0.47 -14.51
C LEU A 116 14.04 -0.77 -15.16
N ALA A 117 15.17 -0.58 -15.87
CA ALA A 117 15.92 -1.66 -16.50
C ALA A 117 16.53 -2.61 -15.43
N GLY A 118 17.07 -2.03 -14.36
CA GLY A 118 17.66 -2.75 -13.23
C GLY A 118 16.66 -3.38 -12.25
N ARG A 119 15.36 -3.12 -12.44
CA ARG A 119 14.28 -3.56 -11.53
C ARG A 119 14.51 -3.05 -10.10
N VAL A 120 14.76 -1.77 -9.95
CA VAL A 120 15.08 -1.13 -8.66
C VAL A 120 14.02 -0.11 -8.28
N LEU A 121 13.54 -0.17 -7.04
CA LEU A 121 12.73 0.87 -6.42
C LEU A 121 13.66 1.75 -5.57
N ARG A 122 14.06 2.89 -6.14
CA ARG A 122 14.96 3.87 -5.51
C ARG A 122 14.25 5.20 -5.28
N HIS A 123 14.46 5.81 -4.12
CA HIS A 123 13.95 7.16 -3.81
C HIS A 123 14.62 8.21 -4.69
N VAL A 124 13.88 9.29 -5.03
CA VAL A 124 14.38 10.33 -5.95
C VAL A 124 15.44 11.23 -5.31
N SER A 125 15.13 11.78 -4.13
CA SER A 125 15.93 12.83 -3.51
C SER A 125 15.77 12.84 -1.99
N PRO A 126 16.58 13.63 -1.25
CA PRO A 126 16.43 13.80 0.20
C PRO A 126 15.03 14.26 0.65
N ALA A 127 14.25 14.90 -0.25
CA ALA A 127 12.86 15.27 0.03
C ALA A 127 11.95 14.05 0.32
N PHE A 128 12.42 12.83 0.06
CA PHE A 128 11.73 11.60 0.44
C PHE A 128 11.46 11.51 1.95
N GLU A 129 12.34 12.04 2.79
CA GLU A 129 12.18 12.04 4.25
C GLU A 129 11.04 12.95 4.72
N GLU A 130 10.55 13.87 3.89
CA GLU A 130 9.55 14.85 4.30
C GLU A 130 8.14 14.24 4.45
N ASP A 131 7.79 13.24 3.65
CA ASP A 131 6.46 12.59 3.67
C ASP A 131 6.56 11.12 4.11
N PRO A 132 6.18 10.79 5.37
CA PRO A 132 6.24 9.42 5.87
C PRO A 132 5.34 8.45 5.12
N LEU A 133 4.33 8.92 4.35
CA LEU A 133 3.49 8.03 3.56
C LEU A 133 4.29 7.36 2.43
N ARG A 134 5.43 7.95 2.02
CA ARG A 134 6.29 7.36 0.99
C ARG A 134 6.80 5.97 1.37
N VAL A 135 6.95 5.67 2.66
CA VAL A 135 7.28 4.31 3.14
C VAL A 135 6.21 3.30 2.70
N LEU A 136 4.93 3.61 2.93
CA LEU A 136 3.81 2.76 2.52
C LEU A 136 3.69 2.68 0.99
N ARG A 137 3.93 3.79 0.29
CA ARG A 137 3.91 3.82 -1.18
C ARG A 137 5.00 2.93 -1.78
N VAL A 138 6.21 2.94 -1.22
CA VAL A 138 7.30 2.05 -1.66
C VAL A 138 6.92 0.58 -1.42
N ALA A 139 6.36 0.24 -0.26
CA ALA A 139 5.86 -1.11 0.00
C ALA A 139 4.75 -1.52 -0.99
N ARG A 140 3.82 -0.60 -1.32
CA ARG A 140 2.78 -0.84 -2.34
C ARG A 140 3.39 -1.07 -3.72
N PHE A 141 4.38 -0.28 -4.12
CA PHE A 141 5.07 -0.46 -5.39
C PHE A 141 5.87 -1.76 -5.44
N ALA A 142 6.47 -2.17 -4.31
CA ALA A 142 7.08 -3.49 -4.19
C ALA A 142 6.04 -4.58 -4.43
N ALA A 143 4.87 -4.54 -3.78
CA ALA A 143 3.79 -5.49 -4.02
C ALA A 143 3.28 -5.54 -5.46
N ARG A 144 3.21 -4.37 -6.13
CA ARG A 144 2.79 -4.27 -7.53
C ARG A 144 3.82 -4.86 -8.50
N PHE A 145 5.11 -4.61 -8.27
CA PHE A 145 6.17 -4.90 -9.23
C PHE A 145 7.07 -6.07 -8.86
N HIS A 146 6.84 -6.73 -7.73
CA HIS A 146 7.61 -7.90 -7.28
C HIS A 146 7.65 -9.01 -8.33
N SER A 147 6.49 -9.31 -8.95
CA SER A 147 6.40 -10.30 -10.06
C SER A 147 7.23 -9.96 -11.30
N LEU A 148 7.68 -8.70 -11.46
CA LEU A 148 8.58 -8.26 -12.53
C LEU A 148 10.05 -8.25 -12.10
N GLY A 149 10.35 -8.74 -10.89
CA GLY A 149 11.71 -8.80 -10.32
C GLY A 149 12.17 -7.54 -9.61
N PHE A 150 11.26 -6.60 -9.29
CA PHE A 150 11.65 -5.36 -8.60
C PHE A 150 12.07 -5.60 -7.15
N ARG A 151 13.11 -4.89 -6.73
CA ARG A 151 13.62 -4.86 -5.35
C ARG A 151 13.82 -3.43 -4.87
N VAL A 152 13.66 -3.20 -3.57
CA VAL A 152 13.95 -1.91 -2.95
C VAL A 152 15.46 -1.70 -2.88
N ALA A 153 15.93 -0.52 -3.27
CA ALA A 153 17.35 -0.18 -3.19
C ALA A 153 17.82 -0.12 -1.72
N PRO A 154 19.01 -0.62 -1.36
CA PRO A 154 19.50 -0.63 0.03
C PRO A 154 19.47 0.75 0.71
N GLU A 155 19.87 1.81 0.01
CA GLU A 155 19.83 3.19 0.50
C GLU A 155 18.39 3.69 0.71
N THR A 156 17.43 3.21 -0.08
CA THR A 156 16.01 3.56 0.09
C THR A 156 15.44 2.87 1.32
N ASN A 157 15.81 1.61 1.57
CA ASN A 157 15.47 0.92 2.81
C ASN A 157 16.08 1.65 4.03
N ALA A 158 17.35 2.06 3.97
CA ALA A 158 17.99 2.82 5.03
C ALA A 158 17.26 4.15 5.36
N ILE A 159 16.83 4.89 4.33
CA ILE A 159 16.03 6.11 4.54
C ILE A 159 14.66 5.79 5.13
N MET A 160 13.97 4.74 4.66
CA MET A 160 12.69 4.34 5.25
C MET A 160 12.84 3.99 6.74
N ARG A 161 13.90 3.28 7.13
CA ARG A 161 14.21 3.01 8.56
C ARG A 161 14.44 4.30 9.35
N LYS A 162 15.13 5.29 8.77
CA LYS A 162 15.33 6.60 9.41
C LYS A 162 14.00 7.32 9.67
N ILE A 163 13.06 7.28 8.73
CA ILE A 163 11.71 7.86 8.89
C ILE A 163 10.91 7.09 9.96
N VAL A 164 11.07 5.77 10.01
CA VAL A 164 10.44 4.93 11.07
C VAL A 164 10.97 5.34 12.45
N HIS A 165 12.29 5.48 12.59
CA HIS A 165 12.93 5.84 13.86
C HIS A 165 12.72 7.30 14.26
N SER A 166 12.37 8.20 13.34
CA SER A 166 12.00 9.58 13.69
C SER A 166 10.62 9.67 14.38
N GLY A 167 9.82 8.58 14.36
CA GLY A 167 8.48 8.53 14.94
C GLY A 167 7.40 9.15 14.05
N GLU A 168 7.75 9.63 12.86
CA GLU A 168 6.81 10.32 11.98
C GLU A 168 5.70 9.42 11.44
N LEU A 169 5.93 8.12 11.31
CA LEU A 169 4.90 7.17 10.87
C LEU A 169 3.66 7.18 11.79
N ALA A 170 3.82 7.48 13.08
CA ALA A 170 2.70 7.56 14.02
C ALA A 170 1.76 8.76 13.73
N SER A 171 2.21 9.73 12.94
CA SER A 171 1.41 10.90 12.52
C SER A 171 0.63 10.69 11.22
N LEU A 172 0.72 9.50 10.62
CA LEU A 172 0.01 9.18 9.39
C LEU A 172 -1.51 9.18 9.61
N VAL A 173 -2.23 9.76 8.65
CA VAL A 173 -3.70 9.73 8.62
C VAL A 173 -4.16 8.31 8.31
N SER A 174 -4.98 7.74 9.19
CA SER A 174 -5.47 6.36 9.12
C SER A 174 -6.04 5.98 7.76
N GLU A 175 -6.87 6.85 7.16
CA GLU A 175 -7.49 6.63 5.86
C GLU A 175 -6.46 6.52 4.74
N ARG A 176 -5.35 7.29 4.81
CA ARG A 176 -4.26 7.20 3.84
C ARG A 176 -3.48 5.91 4.01
N VAL A 177 -3.28 5.45 5.25
CA VAL A 177 -2.66 4.15 5.55
C VAL A 177 -3.51 3.01 4.96
N TRP A 178 -4.82 3.05 5.20
CA TRP A 178 -5.75 2.07 4.62
C TRP A 178 -5.74 2.07 3.10
N GLN A 179 -5.75 3.24 2.46
CA GLN A 179 -5.71 3.32 0.99
C GLN A 179 -4.46 2.67 0.40
N GLU A 180 -3.29 2.86 1.01
CA GLU A 180 -2.06 2.21 0.55
C GLU A 180 -2.10 0.68 0.79
N LEU A 181 -2.58 0.24 1.96
CA LEU A 181 -2.78 -1.18 2.28
C LEU A 181 -3.75 -1.86 1.31
N ALA A 182 -4.93 -1.28 1.10
CA ALA A 182 -5.97 -1.85 0.22
C ALA A 182 -5.47 -1.98 -1.22
N LYS A 183 -4.75 -0.98 -1.74
CA LYS A 183 -4.13 -1.05 -3.07
C LYS A 183 -3.00 -2.09 -3.15
N ALA A 184 -2.24 -2.26 -2.07
CA ALA A 184 -1.20 -3.28 -2.02
C ALA A 184 -1.78 -4.69 -1.98
N LEU A 185 -2.89 -4.91 -1.26
CA LEU A 185 -3.52 -6.22 -1.12
C LEU A 185 -3.99 -6.79 -2.47
N VAL A 186 -4.57 -5.96 -3.34
CA VAL A 186 -5.04 -6.40 -4.67
C VAL A 186 -3.93 -6.52 -5.72
N SER A 187 -2.69 -6.15 -5.37
CA SER A 187 -1.53 -6.26 -6.26
C SER A 187 -1.17 -7.73 -6.54
N LYS A 188 -0.26 -7.97 -7.50
CA LYS A 188 0.15 -9.34 -7.87
C LYS A 188 0.88 -10.09 -6.76
N SER A 189 1.53 -9.38 -5.84
CA SER A 189 2.32 -9.98 -4.74
C SER A 189 2.09 -9.20 -3.43
N PRO A 190 0.91 -9.35 -2.79
CA PRO A 190 0.58 -8.60 -1.59
C PRO A 190 1.49 -8.93 -0.39
N ASP A 191 2.07 -10.12 -0.36
CA ASP A 191 3.08 -10.54 0.61
C ASP A 191 4.31 -9.61 0.62
N ALA A 192 4.75 -9.13 -0.55
CA ALA A 192 5.89 -8.23 -0.66
C ALA A 192 5.64 -6.87 0.03
N PHE A 193 4.38 -6.44 0.20
CA PHE A 193 4.04 -5.27 1.01
C PHE A 193 4.46 -5.49 2.47
N VAL A 194 4.06 -6.63 3.05
CA VAL A 194 4.36 -6.99 4.43
C VAL A 194 5.87 -7.17 4.61
N THR A 195 6.54 -7.86 3.67
CA THR A 195 7.99 -8.02 3.69
C THR A 195 8.72 -6.69 3.70
N VAL A 196 8.38 -5.75 2.80
CA VAL A 196 9.07 -4.45 2.74
C VAL A 196 8.83 -3.62 4.00
N LEU A 197 7.61 -3.61 4.55
CA LEU A 197 7.34 -2.91 5.81
C LEU A 197 8.12 -3.53 6.98
N ARG A 198 8.27 -4.85 7.00
CA ARG A 198 9.08 -5.53 8.02
C ARG A 198 10.57 -5.21 7.85
N ASP A 199 11.06 -5.25 6.62
CA ASP A 199 12.45 -4.98 6.26
C ASP A 199 12.88 -3.55 6.57
N CYS A 200 11.94 -2.60 6.68
CA CYS A 200 12.22 -1.24 7.13
C CYS A 200 11.71 -0.93 8.54
N GLU A 201 11.27 -1.94 9.30
CA GLU A 201 10.71 -1.83 10.66
C GLU A 201 9.39 -1.06 10.77
N ALA A 202 8.80 -0.62 9.65
CA ALA A 202 7.51 0.06 9.62
C ALA A 202 6.33 -0.85 10.02
N LEU A 203 6.45 -2.17 9.82
CA LEU A 203 5.36 -3.11 10.11
C LEU A 203 4.93 -3.06 11.58
N GLY A 204 5.88 -2.97 12.52
CA GLY A 204 5.60 -2.87 13.95
C GLY A 204 4.88 -1.59 14.37
N ILE A 205 4.89 -0.54 13.53
CA ILE A 205 4.12 0.69 13.77
C ILE A 205 2.75 0.63 13.08
N VAL A 206 2.72 0.13 11.84
CA VAL A 206 1.53 0.19 10.97
C VAL A 206 0.55 -0.94 11.26
N LEU A 207 1.04 -2.16 11.51
CA LEU A 207 0.28 -3.36 11.81
C LEU A 207 1.04 -4.19 12.88
N PRO A 208 1.16 -3.69 14.12
CA PRO A 208 1.87 -4.40 15.19
C PRO A 208 1.32 -5.81 15.43
N GLU A 209 0.03 -6.03 15.22
CA GLU A 209 -0.63 -7.32 15.36
C GLU A 209 -0.11 -8.35 14.34
N ILE A 210 0.30 -7.88 13.15
CA ILE A 210 0.90 -8.71 12.10
C ILE A 210 2.38 -8.92 12.35
N ASP A 211 3.10 -7.87 12.78
CA ASP A 211 4.52 -7.99 13.13
C ASP A 211 4.76 -9.03 14.24
N ALA A 212 3.83 -9.09 15.21
CA ALA A 212 3.84 -10.03 16.33
C ALA A 212 3.70 -11.51 15.93
N LEU A 213 3.32 -11.82 14.68
CA LEU A 213 3.23 -13.20 14.20
C LEU A 213 4.59 -13.80 13.85
N PHE A 214 5.54 -12.96 13.45
CA PHE A 214 6.84 -13.47 13.07
C PHE A 214 7.66 -13.86 14.29
N GLY A 215 8.31 -15.02 14.24
CA GLY A 215 8.98 -15.66 15.36
C GLY A 215 8.05 -16.52 16.23
N VAL A 216 6.75 -16.55 15.94
CA VAL A 216 5.78 -17.40 16.66
C VAL A 216 5.74 -18.79 16.00
N PRO A 217 6.13 -19.86 16.70
CA PRO A 217 6.26 -21.20 16.14
C PRO A 217 4.93 -21.95 16.04
N GLN A 218 4.73 -22.65 14.93
CA GLN A 218 3.57 -23.46 14.58
C GLN A 218 3.92 -24.95 14.54
N PRO A 219 2.92 -25.86 14.57
CA PRO A 219 3.17 -27.30 14.55
C PRO A 219 3.72 -27.74 13.18
N ALA A 220 4.98 -28.17 13.14
CA ALA A 220 5.70 -28.56 11.93
C ALA A 220 4.99 -29.60 11.05
N LYS A 221 4.09 -30.42 11.64
CA LYS A 221 3.27 -31.40 10.91
C LYS A 221 2.38 -30.74 9.85
N PHE A 222 1.85 -29.56 10.15
CA PHE A 222 0.92 -28.83 9.27
C PHE A 222 1.56 -27.57 8.68
N HIS A 223 2.57 -27.05 9.36
CA HIS A 223 3.28 -25.81 9.04
C HIS A 223 4.79 -26.08 8.98
N PRO A 224 5.31 -26.69 7.90
CA PRO A 224 6.74 -27.01 7.78
C PRO A 224 7.65 -25.79 7.85
N GLU A 225 7.14 -24.61 7.50
CA GLU A 225 7.78 -23.30 7.67
C GLU A 225 8.01 -22.91 9.13
N ILE A 226 7.25 -23.51 10.06
CA ILE A 226 7.23 -23.27 11.51
C ILE A 226 6.81 -21.85 11.90
N ASP A 227 7.22 -20.81 11.18
CA ASP A 227 6.96 -19.42 11.55
C ASP A 227 5.56 -18.96 11.11
N THR A 228 4.78 -18.40 12.04
CA THR A 228 3.41 -17.92 11.76
C THR A 228 3.40 -16.72 10.80
N GLY A 229 4.38 -15.84 10.88
CA GLY A 229 4.52 -14.71 9.95
C GLY A 229 4.89 -15.18 8.54
N VAL A 230 5.79 -16.16 8.41
CA VAL A 230 6.10 -16.78 7.11
C VAL A 230 4.87 -17.50 6.53
N HIS A 231 4.14 -18.23 7.37
CA HIS A 231 2.87 -18.86 6.97
C HIS A 231 1.87 -17.84 6.43
N LEU A 232 1.73 -16.69 7.10
CA LEU A 232 0.86 -15.61 6.65
C LEU A 232 1.24 -15.12 5.25
N LEU A 233 2.53 -14.93 4.96
CA LEU A 233 2.99 -14.54 3.62
C LEU A 233 2.61 -15.59 2.57
N MET A 234 2.78 -16.88 2.87
CA MET A 234 2.38 -17.98 1.98
C MET A 234 0.86 -18.01 1.75
N CYS A 235 0.06 -17.79 2.79
CA CYS A 235 -1.39 -17.69 2.69
C CYS A 235 -1.82 -16.51 1.82
N LEU A 236 -1.18 -15.34 1.93
CA LEU A 236 -1.44 -14.18 1.08
C LEU A 236 -1.11 -14.45 -0.39
N GLN A 237 0.02 -15.10 -0.67
CA GLN A 237 0.37 -15.52 -2.04
C GLN A 237 -0.71 -16.44 -2.61
N GLN A 238 -1.14 -17.45 -1.83
CA GLN A 238 -2.15 -18.40 -2.28
C GLN A 238 -3.53 -17.77 -2.44
N ALA A 239 -3.95 -16.92 -1.50
CA ALA A 239 -5.22 -16.19 -1.58
C ALA A 239 -5.26 -15.30 -2.83
N ARG A 240 -4.14 -14.65 -3.18
CA ARG A 240 -4.05 -13.84 -4.41
C ARG A 240 -4.21 -14.67 -5.67
N LEU A 241 -3.70 -15.89 -5.71
CA LEU A 241 -3.90 -16.80 -6.86
C LEU A 241 -5.35 -17.30 -6.97
N LEU A 242 -6.09 -17.35 -5.87
CA LEU A 242 -7.43 -17.92 -5.81
C LEU A 242 -8.56 -16.88 -5.89
N SER A 243 -8.29 -15.62 -5.57
CA SER A 243 -9.33 -14.58 -5.51
C SER A 243 -8.77 -13.19 -5.81
N ASP A 244 -9.54 -12.42 -6.59
CA ASP A 244 -9.37 -10.97 -6.81
C ASP A 244 -10.13 -10.10 -5.79
N ASP A 245 -10.92 -10.73 -4.90
CA ASP A 245 -11.75 -10.00 -3.95
C ASP A 245 -10.89 -9.36 -2.84
N PRO A 246 -10.87 -8.02 -2.72
CA PRO A 246 -10.09 -7.34 -1.71
C PRO A 246 -10.51 -7.68 -0.28
N GLN A 247 -11.77 -8.04 -0.03
CA GLN A 247 -12.25 -8.46 1.29
C GLN A 247 -11.62 -9.79 1.68
N VAL A 248 -11.52 -10.75 0.75
CA VAL A 248 -10.87 -12.05 0.98
C VAL A 248 -9.39 -11.84 1.29
N LEU A 249 -8.70 -11.02 0.51
CA LEU A 249 -7.27 -10.74 0.69
C LEU A 249 -6.97 -10.07 2.04
N TYR A 250 -7.82 -9.12 2.45
CA TYR A 250 -7.74 -8.52 3.77
C TYR A 250 -8.04 -9.53 4.88
N ALA A 251 -9.09 -10.33 4.75
CA ALA A 251 -9.42 -11.37 5.73
C ALA A 251 -8.27 -12.37 5.89
N THR A 252 -7.60 -12.76 4.80
CA THR A 252 -6.39 -13.59 4.85
C THR A 252 -5.23 -12.89 5.56
N LEU A 253 -4.99 -11.59 5.31
CA LEU A 253 -3.94 -10.83 5.99
C LEU A 253 -4.07 -10.92 7.51
N VAL A 254 -5.29 -10.88 8.02
CA VAL A 254 -5.54 -10.72 9.46
C VAL A 254 -6.12 -11.98 10.14
N HIS A 255 -6.36 -13.08 9.43
CA HIS A 255 -7.09 -14.24 9.97
C HIS A 255 -6.48 -14.84 11.24
N ASP A 256 -5.15 -14.78 11.34
CA ASP A 256 -4.36 -15.49 12.35
C ASP A 256 -3.72 -14.56 13.39
N VAL A 257 -4.09 -13.26 13.44
CA VAL A 257 -3.51 -12.28 14.38
C VAL A 257 -3.56 -12.73 15.84
N GLY A 258 -4.57 -13.54 16.19
CA GLY A 258 -4.70 -14.11 17.54
C GLY A 258 -3.51 -14.98 17.96
N LYS A 259 -2.80 -15.63 17.03
CA LYS A 259 -1.61 -16.46 17.34
C LYS A 259 -0.50 -15.63 17.99
N GLY A 260 -0.30 -14.40 17.52
CA GLY A 260 0.67 -13.45 18.09
C GLY A 260 0.37 -13.07 19.55
N ALA A 261 -0.89 -13.15 19.97
CA ALA A 261 -1.32 -12.85 21.33
C ALA A 261 -1.48 -14.09 22.24
N THR A 262 -1.23 -15.30 21.72
CA THR A 262 -1.34 -16.52 22.53
C THR A 262 -0.24 -16.61 23.59
N ASP A 263 -0.60 -17.07 24.79
CA ASP A 263 0.37 -17.39 25.84
C ASP A 263 1.37 -18.43 25.35
N ARG A 264 2.66 -18.21 25.62
CA ARG A 264 3.76 -19.09 25.20
C ARG A 264 3.61 -20.53 25.70
N THR A 265 2.91 -20.75 26.82
CA THR A 265 2.61 -22.09 27.35
C THR A 265 1.67 -22.90 26.45
N LEU A 266 0.94 -22.24 25.53
CA LEU A 266 0.04 -22.86 24.56
C LEU A 266 0.71 -23.09 23.20
N TRP A 267 1.96 -22.64 23.03
CA TRP A 267 2.71 -22.84 21.78
C TRP A 267 3.14 -24.31 21.65
N PRO A 268 3.21 -24.84 20.41
CA PRO A 268 2.84 -24.22 19.14
C PRO A 268 1.37 -24.47 18.74
N SER A 269 0.53 -24.96 19.66
CA SER A 269 -0.86 -25.36 19.32
C SER A 269 -1.83 -24.19 19.16
N HIS A 270 -1.52 -23.04 19.79
CA HIS A 270 -2.31 -21.80 19.74
C HIS A 270 -3.81 -22.01 20.02
N LYS A 271 -4.13 -22.86 20.99
CA LYS A 271 -5.52 -23.20 21.32
C LYS A 271 -6.32 -21.93 21.66
N GLY A 272 -7.39 -21.67 20.91
CA GLY A 272 -8.30 -20.53 21.13
C GLY A 272 -7.85 -19.22 20.48
N HIS A 273 -6.82 -19.23 19.62
CA HIS A 273 -6.37 -18.04 18.91
C HIS A 273 -7.48 -17.42 18.05
N GLU A 274 -8.42 -18.23 17.55
CA GLU A 274 -9.54 -17.78 16.71
C GLU A 274 -10.39 -16.73 17.43
N THR A 275 -10.64 -16.93 18.74
CA THR A 275 -11.41 -15.97 19.55
C THR A 275 -10.53 -14.86 20.10
N LEU A 276 -9.26 -15.14 20.42
CA LEU A 276 -8.29 -14.12 20.86
C LEU A 276 -7.99 -13.08 19.77
N GLY A 277 -8.15 -13.45 18.50
CA GLY A 277 -7.98 -12.54 17.37
C GLY A 277 -9.06 -11.47 17.26
N LEU A 278 -10.31 -11.74 17.69
CA LEU A 278 -11.44 -10.83 17.46
C LEU A 278 -11.23 -9.42 18.04
N PRO A 279 -10.81 -9.24 19.31
CA PRO A 279 -10.53 -7.90 19.83
C PRO A 279 -9.38 -7.18 19.12
N LEU A 280 -8.41 -7.94 18.57
CA LEU A 280 -7.31 -7.37 17.78
C LEU A 280 -7.83 -6.88 16.43
N LEU A 281 -8.73 -7.64 15.79
CA LEU A 281 -9.38 -7.21 14.55
C LEU A 281 -10.19 -5.93 14.74
N ASP A 282 -10.94 -5.82 15.85
CA ASP A 282 -11.67 -4.60 16.18
C ASP A 282 -10.72 -3.40 16.37
N ALA A 283 -9.58 -3.61 17.02
CA ALA A 283 -8.56 -2.59 17.20
C ALA A 283 -7.95 -2.14 15.85
N ILE A 284 -7.60 -3.08 14.98
CA ILE A 284 -7.08 -2.78 13.62
C ILE A 284 -8.14 -2.01 12.82
N ALA A 285 -9.39 -2.48 12.82
CA ALA A 285 -10.47 -1.87 12.06
C ALA A 285 -10.73 -0.43 12.51
N ALA A 286 -10.78 -0.19 13.82
CA ALA A 286 -10.98 1.14 14.39
C ALA A 286 -9.81 2.09 14.10
N ARG A 287 -8.56 1.58 14.18
CA ARG A 287 -7.33 2.34 14.00
C ARG A 287 -7.10 2.73 12.54
N LEU A 288 -7.34 1.81 11.60
CA LEU A 288 -7.11 2.03 10.18
C LEU A 288 -8.36 2.50 9.42
N LYS A 289 -9.52 2.60 10.08
CA LYS A 289 -10.81 2.95 9.45
C LYS A 289 -11.17 1.97 8.33
N VAL A 290 -10.98 0.68 8.63
CA VAL A 290 -11.30 -0.40 7.70
C VAL A 290 -12.80 -0.39 7.40
N PRO A 291 -13.22 -0.49 6.12
CA PRO A 291 -14.63 -0.58 5.76
C PRO A 291 -15.34 -1.75 6.45
N ASN A 292 -16.61 -1.55 6.80
CA ASN A 292 -17.37 -2.49 7.62
C ASN A 292 -17.54 -3.88 6.98
N ASP A 293 -17.64 -3.95 5.67
CA ASP A 293 -17.70 -5.19 4.89
C ASP A 293 -16.41 -6.01 5.01
N PHE A 294 -15.24 -5.35 4.91
CA PHE A 294 -13.94 -5.98 5.13
C PHE A 294 -13.79 -6.50 6.57
N ALA A 295 -14.15 -5.66 7.55
CA ALA A 295 -14.04 -6.02 8.97
C ALA A 295 -14.94 -7.23 9.33
N LYS A 296 -16.17 -7.26 8.78
CA LYS A 296 -17.11 -8.37 9.00
C LYS A 296 -16.58 -9.69 8.44
N LEU A 297 -16.10 -9.70 7.20
CA LEU A 297 -15.55 -10.93 6.62
C LEU A 297 -14.30 -11.38 7.39
N ALA A 298 -13.41 -10.46 7.74
CA ALA A 298 -12.22 -10.77 8.53
C ALA A 298 -12.56 -11.42 9.88
N ALA A 299 -13.57 -10.91 10.60
CA ALA A 299 -14.03 -11.49 11.86
C ALA A 299 -14.56 -12.92 11.69
N LEU A 300 -15.39 -13.16 10.66
CA LEU A 300 -15.90 -14.50 10.36
C LEU A 300 -14.77 -15.48 10.03
N VAL A 301 -13.82 -15.07 9.17
CA VAL A 301 -12.68 -15.90 8.80
C VAL A 301 -11.80 -16.19 10.02
N CYS A 302 -11.48 -15.18 10.83
CA CYS A 302 -10.68 -15.35 12.04
C CYS A 302 -11.32 -16.35 13.02
N GLU A 303 -12.62 -16.22 13.30
CA GLU A 303 -13.31 -17.10 14.25
C GLU A 303 -13.53 -18.52 13.73
N HIS A 304 -13.70 -18.71 12.41
CA HIS A 304 -14.24 -19.94 11.85
C HIS A 304 -13.35 -20.68 10.85
N HIS A 305 -12.20 -20.14 10.41
CA HIS A 305 -11.37 -20.79 9.39
C HIS A 305 -10.94 -22.23 9.79
N THR A 306 -10.56 -22.48 11.05
CA THR A 306 -10.20 -23.84 11.51
C THR A 306 -11.40 -24.78 11.66
N LYS A 307 -12.63 -24.24 11.74
CA LYS A 307 -13.88 -24.98 11.92
C LYS A 307 -14.44 -25.39 10.55
N LEU A 308 -14.38 -24.49 9.57
CA LEU A 308 -14.93 -24.72 8.22
C LEU A 308 -14.29 -25.93 7.52
N HIS A 309 -12.97 -26.11 7.65
CA HIS A 309 -12.28 -27.29 7.11
C HIS A 309 -12.72 -28.64 7.71
N ARG A 310 -13.43 -28.60 8.84
CA ARG A 310 -13.91 -29.78 9.58
C ARG A 310 -15.44 -29.86 9.57
N LEU A 311 -16.12 -29.11 8.70
CA LEU A 311 -17.58 -29.10 8.63
C LEU A 311 -18.17 -30.51 8.42
N GLU A 312 -17.52 -31.34 7.61
CA GLU A 312 -17.94 -32.74 7.37
C GLU A 312 -17.64 -33.69 8.54
N GLN A 313 -16.90 -33.23 9.55
CA GLN A 313 -16.44 -34.03 10.69
C GLN A 313 -17.23 -33.73 11.98
N VAL A 314 -18.23 -32.84 11.92
CA VAL A 314 -19.09 -32.48 13.05
C VAL A 314 -20.52 -32.99 12.84
N ASP A 315 -21.28 -33.07 13.92
CA ASP A 315 -22.71 -33.41 13.86
C ASP A 315 -23.53 -32.32 13.14
N ALA A 316 -24.75 -32.68 12.73
CA ALA A 316 -25.62 -31.80 11.94
C ALA A 316 -25.96 -30.49 12.68
N ASP A 317 -26.11 -30.53 14.00
CA ASP A 317 -26.43 -29.34 14.81
C ASP A 317 -25.26 -28.36 14.82
N LYS A 318 -24.02 -28.83 14.98
CA LYS A 318 -22.82 -27.98 14.90
C LYS A 318 -22.57 -27.48 13.48
N ALA A 319 -22.82 -28.31 12.47
CA ALA A 319 -22.71 -27.90 11.08
C ALA A 319 -23.70 -26.78 10.77
N LEU A 320 -24.96 -26.92 11.17
CA LEU A 320 -25.99 -25.89 11.01
C LEU A 320 -25.60 -24.60 11.74
N ALA A 321 -25.19 -24.70 13.01
CA ALA A 321 -24.77 -23.53 13.79
C ALA A 321 -23.60 -22.78 13.13
N LEU A 322 -22.65 -23.50 12.52
CA LEU A 322 -21.54 -22.88 11.79
C LEU A 322 -22.02 -22.18 10.50
N LEU A 323 -22.89 -22.83 9.73
CA LEU A 323 -23.46 -22.26 8.50
C LEU A 323 -24.33 -21.03 8.77
N GLU A 324 -25.07 -21.01 9.88
CA GLU A 324 -25.81 -19.85 10.36
C GLU A 324 -24.87 -18.72 10.81
N ALA A 325 -23.80 -19.04 11.54
CA ALA A 325 -22.84 -18.06 12.04
C ALA A 325 -22.09 -17.33 10.90
N ILE A 326 -21.71 -18.04 9.85
CA ILE A 326 -21.06 -17.44 8.66
C ILE A 326 -22.05 -16.93 7.61
N ASP A 327 -23.34 -16.93 7.95
CA ASP A 327 -24.43 -16.31 7.19
C ASP A 327 -24.71 -16.90 5.78
N VAL A 328 -24.37 -18.16 5.54
CA VAL A 328 -24.48 -18.80 4.21
C VAL A 328 -25.90 -18.71 3.63
N PHE A 329 -26.93 -18.81 4.47
CA PHE A 329 -28.32 -18.86 4.00
C PHE A 329 -28.86 -17.50 3.52
N ARG A 330 -28.31 -16.39 4.03
CA ARG A 330 -28.72 -15.03 3.62
C ARG A 330 -27.72 -14.39 2.66
N ARG A 331 -26.47 -14.83 2.69
CA ARG A 331 -25.34 -14.34 1.89
C ARG A 331 -24.51 -15.54 1.39
N PRO A 332 -25.05 -16.29 0.41
CA PRO A 332 -24.44 -17.52 -0.08
C PRO A 332 -23.13 -17.31 -0.84
#